data_AF-A0A2P9AQ60-F1
#
_entry.id   AF-A0A2P9AQ60-F1
#
_cell.length_a   1.000
_cell.length_b   1.000
_cell.length_c   1.000
_cell.angle_alpha   90.00
_cell.angle_beta   90.00
_cell.angle_gamma   90.00
#
_symmetry.space_group_name_H-M   'P 1'
#
loop_
_entity.id
_entity.type
_entity.pdbx_description
1 polymer ?
#
loop_
_entity_poly.entity_id
_entity_poly.type
_entity_poly.pdbx_seq_one_letter_code
_entity_poly.pdbx_strand_id
1 'polypeptide(L)'
;MRLLHNCATDVSESEAKVLLNLRSSTGETIQVRLQSTSPSTDATLEWRSAPDEPQLTIRQDEAGVTDVRKASEISSSAEEIREQFLAALSEVAITESGGIEYLEEGLPDDDVDFPYDPETIRVDTKPFNISLVYEMIKDGDINLSPDFQRQFVWTDIGARSRLIESIMLRIPLPVFYMSQDRSGRLHVVDGLQRLTVISQFLDNRLKLRDLEYLKEEEGKIFRDDDPAKCIDQRYRKRIMQTQIMFNIIDPQTPTDVKFDIFKRINQGGRPLNAQEIRNCMSAPATRALIGSLATSEEFLAATQASVGTVRMQNQELTLRFLAFRLTQLGLLEAYSGNMDRFLDDATDTLNNNESVHGILARDFRQAMRNGEHLFGQYAFRKCLSSDLEPGARRRLINNSLFTTWSVTLADIPDARTRQQAEGSFATLVAEELERDLAYLDSVTSGTNDRRRLSYAFSVARRFCEEHVR
;
A
#
# COMPACT_ATOMS: atom_id res chain seq x y z
N MET A 1 -4.32 7.65 -16.56
CA MET A 1 -3.58 7.90 -17.82
C MET A 1 -2.56 9.04 -17.69
N ARG A 2 -2.92 10.28 -17.32
CA ARG A 2 -1.91 11.37 -17.19
C ARG A 2 -0.82 11.17 -16.12
N LEU A 3 -1.09 10.43 -15.05
CA LEU A 3 -0.09 10.10 -14.01
C LEU A 3 0.89 8.99 -14.41
N LEU A 4 0.52 8.12 -15.37
CA LEU A 4 1.44 7.13 -15.94
C LEU A 4 2.37 7.78 -16.98
N HIS A 5 1.94 8.88 -17.59
CA HIS A 5 2.67 9.56 -18.66
C HIS A 5 3.90 10.34 -18.14
N ASN A 6 3.84 10.87 -16.91
CA ASN A 6 5.00 11.52 -16.28
C ASN A 6 5.98 10.51 -15.65
N CYS A 7 5.58 9.26 -15.44
CA CYS A 7 6.51 8.21 -15.01
C CYS A 7 7.26 7.59 -16.19
N ALA A 8 6.69 7.56 -17.39
CA ALA A 8 7.31 6.96 -18.57
C ALA A 8 8.35 7.86 -19.28
N THR A 9 8.28 9.18 -19.05
CA THR A 9 9.16 10.16 -19.72
C THR A 9 10.43 10.50 -18.95
N ASP A 10 10.55 10.06 -17.70
CA ASP A 10 11.74 10.28 -16.84
C ASP A 10 12.49 8.98 -16.49
N VAL A 11 12.23 7.88 -17.21
CA VAL A 11 13.06 6.66 -17.15
C VAL A 11 14.29 6.86 -18.03
N SER A 12 15.22 7.72 -17.61
CA SER A 12 16.54 7.82 -18.25
C SER A 12 17.44 6.66 -17.78
N GLU A 13 17.77 5.75 -18.70
CA GLU A 13 18.94 4.85 -18.68
C GLU A 13 19.21 4.01 -17.41
N SER A 14 18.18 3.62 -16.64
CA SER A 14 18.28 2.45 -15.76
C SER A 14 17.53 1.29 -16.37
N GLU A 15 18.21 0.14 -16.56
CA GLU A 15 17.59 -1.12 -16.99
C GLU A 15 16.43 -1.50 -16.06
N ALA A 16 15.20 -1.09 -16.40
CA ALA A 16 14.02 -1.56 -15.68
C ALA A 16 13.91 -3.08 -15.89
N LYS A 17 13.98 -3.84 -14.79
CA LYS A 17 13.89 -5.30 -14.78
C LYS A 17 12.55 -5.72 -14.23
N VAL A 18 11.77 -6.43 -15.04
CA VAL A 18 10.46 -6.97 -14.65
C VAL A 18 10.59 -8.49 -14.52
N LEU A 19 10.23 -9.06 -13.37
CA LEU A 19 10.24 -10.50 -13.15
C LEU A 19 8.82 -11.06 -13.22
N LEU A 20 8.61 -12.10 -14.04
CA LEU A 20 7.33 -12.80 -14.18
C LEU A 20 7.44 -14.25 -13.68
N ASN A 21 6.38 -14.75 -13.05
CA ASN A 21 6.25 -16.14 -12.60
C ASN A 21 5.25 -16.87 -13.50
N LEU A 22 5.75 -17.56 -14.53
CA LEU A 22 4.95 -18.20 -15.56
C LEU A 22 4.91 -19.72 -15.39
N ARG A 23 4.02 -20.40 -16.11
CA ARG A 23 3.96 -21.86 -16.14
C ARG A 23 4.72 -22.42 -17.35
N SER A 24 5.49 -23.48 -17.14
CA SER A 24 6.13 -24.24 -18.21
C SER A 24 5.16 -25.24 -18.86
N SER A 25 5.55 -25.79 -20.00
CA SER A 25 4.84 -26.90 -20.67
C SER A 25 4.81 -28.19 -19.82
N THR A 26 5.71 -28.33 -18.84
CA THR A 26 5.72 -29.43 -17.86
C THR A 26 4.83 -29.17 -16.64
N GLY A 27 4.25 -27.97 -16.52
CA GLY A 27 3.37 -27.56 -15.41
C GLY A 27 4.11 -26.96 -14.22
N GLU A 28 5.44 -26.80 -14.29
CA GLU A 28 6.27 -26.18 -13.26
C GLU A 28 6.22 -24.64 -13.36
N THR A 29 6.51 -23.96 -12.25
CA THR A 29 6.64 -22.49 -12.26
C THR A 29 8.04 -22.11 -12.73
N ILE A 30 8.12 -21.26 -13.74
CA ILE A 30 9.36 -20.72 -14.31
C ILE A 30 9.41 -19.21 -14.13
N GLN A 31 10.60 -18.69 -13.83
CA GLN A 31 10.84 -17.27 -13.69
C GLN A 31 11.43 -16.70 -14.98
N VAL A 32 10.84 -15.61 -15.47
CA VAL A 32 11.32 -14.91 -16.68
C VAL A 32 11.53 -13.43 -16.36
N ARG A 33 12.77 -12.97 -16.52
CA ARG A 33 13.20 -11.58 -16.35
C ARG A 33 13.17 -10.87 -17.69
N LEU A 34 12.40 -9.79 -17.75
CA LEU A 34 12.29 -8.93 -18.90
C LEU A 34 13.09 -7.65 -18.70
N GLN A 35 13.76 -7.22 -19.76
CA GLN A 35 14.46 -5.94 -19.85
C GLN A 35 13.82 -5.10 -20.94
N SER A 36 13.63 -3.81 -20.66
CA SER A 36 13.14 -2.85 -21.65
C SER A 36 14.26 -2.42 -22.60
N THR A 37 13.99 -2.48 -23.89
CA THR A 37 14.80 -1.83 -24.93
C THR A 37 13.93 -0.81 -25.65
N SER A 38 14.36 0.46 -25.70
CA SER A 38 13.68 1.47 -26.51
C SER A 38 14.20 1.38 -27.94
N PRO A 39 13.38 1.02 -28.95
CA PRO A 39 13.76 1.23 -30.33
C PRO A 39 13.87 2.75 -30.59
N SER A 40 14.93 3.17 -31.27
CA SER A 40 15.42 4.55 -31.31
C SER A 40 14.57 5.55 -32.10
N THR A 41 13.26 5.34 -32.29
CA THR A 41 12.42 6.30 -33.05
C THR A 41 10.90 6.16 -32.90
N ASP A 42 10.38 5.18 -32.15
CA ASP A 42 8.93 4.96 -32.00
C ASP A 42 8.51 4.96 -30.52
N ALA A 43 7.33 5.50 -30.23
CA ALA A 43 6.69 5.54 -28.89
C ALA A 43 6.25 4.15 -28.35
N THR A 44 6.87 3.07 -28.85
CA THR A 44 6.57 1.68 -28.50
C THR A 44 7.76 1.07 -27.75
N LEU A 45 7.54 0.66 -26.50
CA LEU A 45 8.53 -0.04 -25.68
C LEU A 45 8.48 -1.54 -25.97
N GLU A 46 9.65 -2.16 -26.10
CA GLU A 46 9.76 -3.61 -26.26
C GLU A 46 10.53 -4.22 -25.10
N TRP A 47 9.96 -5.25 -24.49
CA TRP A 47 10.48 -5.96 -23.34
C TRP A 47 10.88 -7.37 -23.76
N ARG A 48 12.12 -7.76 -23.47
CA ARG A 48 12.66 -9.06 -23.89
C ARG A 48 13.25 -9.83 -22.73
N SER A 49 13.07 -11.14 -22.73
CA SER A 49 13.71 -12.04 -21.78
C SER A 49 15.21 -12.15 -22.04
N ALA A 50 15.96 -12.54 -21.01
CA ALA A 50 17.38 -12.81 -21.15
C ALA A 50 17.62 -13.99 -22.14
N PRO A 51 18.80 -14.07 -22.79
CA PRO A 51 19.09 -15.12 -23.78
C PRO A 51 19.11 -16.54 -23.21
N ASP A 52 19.38 -16.68 -21.91
CA ASP A 52 19.45 -17.93 -21.15
C ASP A 52 18.11 -18.36 -20.55
N GLU A 53 17.06 -17.57 -20.75
CA GLU A 53 15.71 -17.83 -20.24
C GLU A 53 14.71 -18.16 -21.36
N PRO A 54 13.56 -18.80 -21.04
CA PRO A 54 12.49 -19.05 -22.00
C PRO A 54 12.06 -17.77 -22.71
N GLN A 55 12.11 -17.80 -24.05
CA GLN A 55 11.97 -16.58 -24.85
C GLN A 55 10.58 -15.96 -24.72
N LEU A 56 10.53 -14.73 -24.23
CA LEU A 56 9.33 -13.92 -24.08
C LEU A 56 9.58 -12.50 -24.58
N THR A 57 8.66 -11.99 -25.38
CA THR A 57 8.68 -10.61 -25.87
C THR A 57 7.33 -9.96 -25.67
N ILE A 58 7.32 -8.77 -25.07
CA ILE A 58 6.11 -7.97 -24.83
C ILE A 58 6.29 -6.60 -25.46
N ARG A 59 5.31 -6.14 -26.22
CA ARG A 59 5.27 -4.80 -26.81
C ARG A 59 4.21 -3.96 -26.13
N GLN A 60 4.54 -2.70 -25.90
CA GLN A 60 3.69 -1.75 -25.20
C GLN A 60 3.73 -0.39 -25.89
N ASP A 61 2.57 0.25 -26.04
CA ASP A 61 2.43 1.64 -26.48
C ASP A 61 1.71 2.49 -25.41
N GLU A 62 1.28 3.70 -25.78
CA GLU A 62 0.55 4.62 -24.89
C GLU A 62 -0.83 4.09 -24.44
N ALA A 63 -1.44 3.15 -25.18
CA ALA A 63 -2.74 2.56 -24.88
C ALA A 63 -2.64 1.28 -24.03
N GLY A 64 -1.46 0.64 -23.95
CA GLY A 64 -1.19 -0.52 -23.10
C GLY A 64 -0.32 -1.57 -23.77
N VAL A 65 -0.43 -2.82 -23.31
CA VAL A 65 0.25 -3.97 -23.95
C VAL A 65 -0.44 -4.29 -25.28
N THR A 66 0.31 -4.25 -26.37
CA THR A 66 -0.19 -4.44 -27.74
C THR A 66 0.06 -5.83 -28.28
N ASP A 67 1.15 -6.50 -27.86
CA ASP A 67 1.54 -7.82 -28.34
C ASP A 67 2.31 -8.60 -27.27
N VAL A 68 2.10 -9.94 -27.24
CA VAL A 68 2.80 -10.87 -26.35
C VAL A 68 3.22 -12.09 -27.17
N ARG A 69 4.53 -12.33 -27.29
CA ARG A 69 5.10 -13.47 -28.01
C ARG A 69 5.89 -14.35 -27.05
N LYS A 70 5.52 -15.63 -26.96
CA LYS A 70 6.11 -16.60 -26.03
C LYS A 70 6.64 -17.83 -26.74
N ALA A 71 7.72 -18.40 -26.21
CA ALA A 71 8.22 -19.72 -26.61
C ALA A 71 7.18 -20.82 -26.31
N SER A 72 7.27 -21.93 -27.05
CA SER A 72 6.40 -23.11 -26.86
C SER A 72 6.53 -23.76 -25.48
N GLU A 73 7.64 -23.50 -24.79
CA GLU A 73 7.93 -23.98 -23.44
C GLU A 73 7.11 -23.26 -22.36
N ILE A 74 6.53 -22.09 -22.66
CA ILE A 74 5.69 -21.32 -21.74
C ILE A 74 4.23 -21.72 -21.99
N SER A 75 3.56 -22.31 -21.00
CA SER A 75 2.14 -22.73 -21.08
C SER A 75 1.15 -21.66 -20.64
N SER A 76 1.59 -20.65 -19.87
CA SER A 76 0.75 -19.49 -19.51
C SER A 76 0.13 -18.82 -20.73
N SER A 77 -1.13 -18.39 -20.61
CA SER A 77 -1.86 -17.74 -21.71
C SER A 77 -1.35 -16.32 -21.96
N ALA A 78 -1.66 -15.75 -23.13
CA ALA A 78 -1.28 -14.37 -23.45
C ALA A 78 -2.01 -13.35 -22.55
N GLU A 79 -3.26 -13.63 -22.14
CA GLU A 79 -3.95 -12.89 -21.07
C GLU A 79 -3.17 -12.94 -19.74
N GLU A 80 -2.81 -14.13 -19.25
CA GLU A 80 -2.12 -14.30 -17.97
C GLU A 80 -0.77 -13.57 -17.94
N ILE A 81 0.02 -13.68 -19.02
CA ILE A 81 1.31 -13.00 -19.13
C ILE A 81 1.13 -11.48 -19.13
N ARG A 82 0.13 -10.97 -19.86
CA ARG A 82 -0.18 -9.53 -19.91
C ARG A 82 -0.61 -8.98 -18.56
N GLU A 83 -1.46 -9.71 -17.83
CA GLU A 83 -1.88 -9.32 -16.48
C GLU A 83 -0.70 -9.28 -15.49
N GLN A 84 0.10 -10.35 -15.46
CA GLN A 84 1.29 -10.40 -14.62
C GLN A 84 2.30 -9.30 -14.99
N PHE A 85 2.49 -9.04 -16.28
CA PHE A 85 3.38 -8.00 -16.76
C PHE A 85 2.93 -6.60 -16.37
N LEU A 86 1.64 -6.28 -16.53
CA LEU A 86 1.08 -5.01 -16.09
C LEU A 86 1.13 -4.85 -14.56
N ALA A 87 0.89 -5.93 -13.82
CA ALA A 87 1.04 -5.95 -12.36
C ALA A 87 2.49 -5.69 -11.95
N ALA A 88 3.44 -6.38 -12.56
CA ALA A 88 4.86 -6.24 -12.26
C ALA A 88 5.42 -4.87 -12.69
N LEU A 89 5.00 -4.32 -13.83
CA LEU A 89 5.30 -2.93 -14.21
C LEU A 89 4.72 -1.93 -13.22
N SER A 90 3.49 -2.16 -12.76
CA SER A 90 2.90 -1.34 -11.71
C SER A 90 3.71 -1.43 -10.43
N GLU A 91 4.25 -2.60 -10.07
CA GLU A 91 5.09 -2.78 -8.89
C GLU A 91 6.46 -2.15 -9.01
N VAL A 92 7.13 -2.27 -10.17
CA VAL A 92 8.40 -1.57 -10.44
C VAL A 92 8.17 -0.06 -10.39
N ALA A 93 7.14 0.45 -11.06
CA ALA A 93 6.78 1.87 -11.00
C ALA A 93 6.45 2.34 -9.58
N ILE A 94 5.84 1.48 -8.74
CA ILE A 94 5.52 1.77 -7.33
C ILE A 94 6.77 1.74 -6.45
N THR A 95 7.70 0.84 -6.73
CA THR A 95 8.97 0.70 -5.99
C THR A 95 9.90 1.87 -6.35
N GLU A 96 9.96 2.26 -7.62
CA GLU A 96 10.74 3.38 -8.14
C GLU A 96 10.11 4.75 -7.80
N SER A 97 8.80 4.84 -7.64
CA SER A 97 8.09 6.07 -7.21
C SER A 97 8.02 6.28 -5.70
N GLY A 98 8.66 5.42 -4.91
CA GLY A 98 8.48 5.41 -3.46
C GLY A 98 8.97 6.68 -2.75
N GLY A 99 9.90 7.43 -3.34
CA GLY A 99 10.36 8.70 -2.78
C GLY A 99 11.02 8.62 -1.40
N ILE A 100 11.15 7.41 -0.85
CA ILE A 100 11.76 7.03 0.42
C ILE A 100 12.92 6.08 0.11
N GLU A 101 14.03 6.18 0.84
CA GLU A 101 15.10 5.19 0.79
C GLU A 101 14.55 3.80 1.18
N TYR A 102 14.27 2.95 0.19
CA TYR A 102 13.95 1.54 0.42
C TYR A 102 15.17 0.85 1.01
N LEU A 103 14.95 0.11 2.10
CA LEU A 103 15.90 -0.86 2.59
C LEU A 103 15.25 -2.22 2.39
N GLU A 104 16.02 -3.18 1.87
CA GLU A 104 15.68 -4.58 2.04
C GLU A 104 15.45 -4.79 3.53
N GLU A 105 14.20 -5.12 3.90
CA GLU A 105 13.97 -5.81 5.15
C GLU A 105 14.92 -7.00 5.12
N GLY A 106 15.93 -6.99 6.01
CA GLY A 106 16.75 -8.17 6.23
C GLY A 106 15.78 -9.33 6.39
N LEU A 107 16.06 -10.42 5.67
CA LEU A 107 15.34 -11.68 5.84
C LEU A 107 15.07 -11.86 7.33
N PRO A 108 13.81 -12.17 7.73
CA PRO A 108 13.53 -12.42 9.13
C PRO A 108 14.58 -13.42 9.62
N ASP A 109 15.24 -13.09 10.73
CA ASP A 109 16.18 -14.00 11.38
C ASP A 109 15.51 -15.37 11.45
N ASP A 110 16.14 -16.43 10.92
CA ASP A 110 15.57 -17.78 10.87
C ASP A 110 15.32 -18.40 12.29
N ASP A 111 15.57 -17.62 13.35
CA ASP A 111 15.43 -17.94 14.77
C ASP A 111 14.16 -17.31 15.42
N VAL A 112 13.09 -17.06 14.65
CA VAL A 112 11.78 -16.73 15.25
C VAL A 112 11.12 -18.02 15.75
N ASP A 113 11.33 -18.31 17.04
CA ASP A 113 10.44 -19.15 17.84
C ASP A 113 8.98 -18.74 17.52
N PHE A 114 8.12 -19.68 17.12
CA PHE A 114 6.78 -19.39 16.60
C PHE A 114 6.11 -18.30 17.46
N PRO A 115 5.82 -17.11 16.92
CA PRO A 115 5.62 -15.92 17.76
C PRO A 115 4.29 -15.93 18.54
N TYR A 116 3.46 -16.94 18.33
CA TYR A 116 2.15 -17.08 18.91
C TYR A 116 1.76 -18.55 19.06
N ASP A 117 0.85 -18.82 19.99
CA ASP A 117 0.27 -20.15 20.22
C ASP A 117 -0.73 -20.49 19.09
N PRO A 118 -0.53 -21.57 18.31
CA PRO A 118 -1.46 -21.98 17.25
C PRO A 118 -2.90 -22.21 17.74
N GLU A 119 -3.11 -22.52 19.02
CA GLU A 119 -4.45 -22.71 19.60
C GLU A 119 -5.27 -21.40 19.67
N THR A 120 -4.62 -20.25 19.48
CA THR A 120 -5.28 -18.94 19.46
C THR A 120 -5.91 -18.59 18.10
N ILE A 121 -5.60 -19.37 17.04
CA ILE A 121 -6.17 -19.17 15.70
C ILE A 121 -7.64 -19.60 15.71
N ARG A 122 -8.55 -18.63 15.58
CA ARG A 122 -9.99 -18.89 15.55
C ARG A 122 -10.60 -18.34 14.27
N VAL A 123 -11.02 -19.24 13.38
CA VAL A 123 -11.65 -18.90 12.10
C VAL A 123 -12.97 -19.66 12.00
N ASP A 124 -14.07 -18.92 11.94
CA ASP A 124 -15.41 -19.45 11.77
C ASP A 124 -15.81 -19.44 10.29
N THR A 125 -16.25 -20.58 9.75
CA THR A 125 -16.83 -20.64 8.40
C THR A 125 -18.35 -20.50 8.45
N LYS A 126 -18.89 -19.45 7.82
CA LYS A 126 -20.34 -19.15 7.81
C LYS A 126 -20.86 -18.89 6.39
N PRO A 127 -21.98 -19.50 5.97
CA PRO A 127 -22.64 -19.18 4.70
C PRO A 127 -23.51 -17.92 4.85
N PHE A 128 -23.40 -16.99 3.90
CA PHE A 128 -24.30 -15.85 3.77
C PHE A 128 -24.95 -15.83 2.40
N ASN A 129 -26.21 -15.41 2.30
CA ASN A 129 -26.81 -15.12 1.00
C ASN A 129 -26.35 -13.72 0.51
N ILE A 130 -26.29 -13.53 -0.80
CA ILE A 130 -25.88 -12.23 -1.37
C ILE A 130 -26.81 -11.09 -0.93
N SER A 131 -28.10 -11.37 -0.69
CA SER A 131 -29.06 -10.39 -0.18
C SER A 131 -28.66 -9.81 1.18
N LEU A 132 -28.37 -10.66 2.16
CA LEU A 132 -27.91 -10.25 3.49
C LEU A 132 -26.56 -9.55 3.42
N VAL A 133 -25.62 -10.07 2.61
CA VAL A 133 -24.31 -9.43 2.43
C VAL A 133 -24.47 -8.01 1.88
N TYR A 134 -25.36 -7.81 0.91
CA TYR A 134 -25.65 -6.50 0.34
C TYR A 134 -26.30 -5.54 1.36
N GLU A 135 -27.20 -6.02 2.21
CA GLU A 135 -27.76 -5.24 3.32
C GLU A 135 -26.68 -4.85 4.33
N MET A 136 -25.87 -5.81 4.79
CA MET A 136 -24.74 -5.57 5.70
C MET A 136 -23.73 -4.57 5.13
N ILE A 137 -23.49 -4.58 3.81
CA ILE A 137 -22.65 -3.57 3.13
C ILE A 137 -23.29 -2.18 3.23
N LYS A 138 -24.59 -2.07 2.99
CA LYS A 138 -25.33 -0.80 3.05
C LYS A 138 -25.40 -0.21 4.45
N ASP A 139 -25.56 -1.08 5.45
CA ASP A 139 -25.66 -0.68 6.86
C ASP A 139 -24.28 -0.39 7.47
N GLY A 140 -23.19 -0.74 6.77
CA GLY A 140 -21.81 -0.49 7.21
C GLY A 140 -21.22 -1.58 8.11
N ASP A 141 -21.95 -2.69 8.29
CA ASP A 141 -21.54 -3.90 9.01
C ASP A 141 -20.43 -4.65 8.27
N ILE A 142 -20.51 -4.71 6.93
CA ILE A 142 -19.38 -5.11 6.08
C ILE A 142 -18.75 -3.85 5.52
N ASN A 143 -17.54 -3.57 5.98
CA ASN A 143 -16.79 -2.43 5.51
C ASN A 143 -16.05 -2.77 4.20
N LEU A 144 -16.60 -2.35 3.06
CA LEU A 144 -15.93 -2.43 1.75
C LEU A 144 -14.86 -1.34 1.55
N SER A 145 -14.50 -0.58 2.59
CA SER A 145 -13.38 0.36 2.54
C SER A 145 -12.27 -0.12 3.47
N PRO A 146 -11.04 -0.10 2.96
CA PRO A 146 -10.30 1.12 3.19
C PRO A 146 -9.78 1.68 1.86
N ASP A 147 -9.74 3.00 1.71
CA ASP A 147 -9.65 3.75 0.44
C ASP A 147 -8.49 3.41 -0.54
N PHE A 148 -7.58 2.51 -0.18
CA PHE A 148 -6.38 2.16 -0.94
C PHE A 148 -6.57 1.05 -1.98
N GLN A 149 -7.40 0.03 -1.71
CA GLN A 149 -7.69 -1.01 -2.70
C GLN A 149 -8.62 -0.48 -3.82
N ARG A 150 -9.20 0.71 -3.65
CA ARG A 150 -9.92 1.43 -4.72
C ARG A 150 -9.00 1.87 -5.87
N GLN A 151 -7.69 1.91 -5.67
CA GLN A 151 -6.74 2.20 -6.77
C GLN A 151 -6.48 0.99 -7.67
N PHE A 152 -6.87 -0.21 -7.23
CA PHE A 152 -6.80 -1.46 -8.01
C PHE A 152 -8.21 -1.98 -8.29
N VAL A 153 -9.05 -1.16 -8.92
CA VAL A 153 -10.31 -1.65 -9.50
C VAL A 153 -9.95 -2.55 -10.67
N TRP A 154 -10.66 -3.67 -10.85
CA TRP A 154 -10.69 -4.37 -12.15
C TRP A 154 -10.99 -3.34 -13.25
N THR A 155 -9.94 -2.91 -13.97
CA THR A 155 -10.04 -2.00 -15.09
C THR A 155 -10.70 -2.69 -16.28
N ASP A 156 -10.66 -4.03 -16.30
CA ASP A 156 -11.40 -4.86 -17.24
C ASP A 156 -12.87 -5.00 -16.82
N ILE A 157 -13.75 -4.35 -17.58
CA ILE A 157 -15.20 -4.41 -17.44
C ILE A 157 -15.74 -5.81 -17.80
N GLY A 158 -15.06 -6.53 -18.72
CA GLY A 158 -15.45 -7.86 -19.16
C GLY A 158 -15.29 -8.90 -18.05
N ALA A 159 -14.16 -8.91 -17.36
CA ALA A 159 -13.97 -9.73 -16.17
C ALA A 159 -15.09 -9.50 -15.12
N ARG A 160 -15.44 -8.23 -14.82
CA ARG A 160 -16.49 -7.89 -13.84
C ARG A 160 -17.85 -8.46 -14.23
N SER A 161 -18.17 -8.42 -15.52
CA SER A 161 -19.41 -8.97 -16.05
C SER A 161 -19.44 -10.50 -15.99
N ARG A 162 -18.31 -11.17 -16.27
CA ARG A 162 -18.17 -12.64 -16.15
C ARG A 162 -18.26 -13.15 -14.72
N LEU A 163 -17.88 -12.35 -13.71
CA LEU A 163 -18.18 -12.67 -12.31
C LEU A 163 -19.70 -12.73 -12.06
N ILE A 164 -20.45 -11.73 -12.54
CA ILE A 164 -21.91 -11.72 -12.40
C ILE A 164 -22.52 -12.88 -13.19
N GLU A 165 -22.02 -13.15 -14.39
CA GLU A 165 -22.40 -14.30 -15.21
C GLU A 165 -22.21 -15.62 -14.46
N SER A 166 -21.08 -15.79 -13.80
CA SER A 166 -20.78 -16.99 -13.00
C SER A 166 -21.84 -17.22 -11.92
N ILE A 167 -22.24 -16.16 -11.21
CA ILE A 167 -23.33 -16.22 -10.22
C ILE A 167 -24.67 -16.56 -10.89
N MET A 168 -24.95 -15.94 -12.03
CA MET A 168 -26.14 -16.24 -12.85
C MET A 168 -26.14 -17.68 -13.37
N LEU A 169 -24.98 -18.32 -13.54
CA LEU A 169 -24.84 -19.71 -13.96
C LEU A 169 -24.76 -20.70 -12.78
N ARG A 170 -24.76 -20.21 -11.53
CA ARG A 170 -24.54 -21.01 -10.30
C ARG A 170 -23.14 -21.63 -10.21
N ILE A 171 -22.16 -21.00 -10.84
CA ILE A 171 -20.76 -21.35 -10.63
C ILE A 171 -20.35 -20.84 -9.24
N PRO A 172 -19.80 -21.70 -8.37
CA PRO A 172 -19.43 -21.32 -7.01
C PRO A 172 -18.31 -20.27 -7.03
N LEU A 173 -18.45 -19.27 -6.16
CA LEU A 173 -17.38 -18.29 -5.95
C LEU A 173 -16.35 -18.84 -4.97
N PRO A 174 -15.06 -18.44 -5.08
CA PRO A 174 -14.08 -18.73 -4.04
C PRO A 174 -14.53 -18.21 -2.68
N VAL A 175 -14.04 -18.80 -1.60
CA VAL A 175 -14.36 -18.34 -0.23
C VAL A 175 -13.94 -16.88 -0.04
N PHE A 176 -14.63 -16.18 0.85
CA PHE A 176 -14.31 -14.82 1.28
C PHE A 176 -13.67 -14.87 2.66
N TYR A 177 -12.65 -14.05 2.90
CA TYR A 177 -12.05 -13.94 4.23
C TYR A 177 -12.41 -12.60 4.85
N MET A 178 -12.82 -12.62 6.11
CA MET A 178 -13.21 -11.45 6.90
C MET A 178 -12.46 -11.43 8.22
N SER A 179 -12.15 -10.25 8.72
CA SER A 179 -11.70 -10.02 10.08
C SER A 179 -12.83 -9.33 10.84
N GLN A 180 -13.25 -9.90 11.97
CA GLN A 180 -14.26 -9.28 12.82
C GLN A 180 -13.60 -8.41 13.89
N ASP A 181 -14.11 -7.20 14.07
CA ASP A 181 -13.69 -6.34 15.19
C ASP A 181 -14.54 -6.58 16.45
N ARG A 182 -14.14 -5.96 17.56
CA ARG A 182 -14.83 -6.12 18.85
C ARG A 182 -16.26 -5.55 18.86
N SER A 183 -16.59 -4.67 17.90
CA SER A 183 -17.95 -4.16 17.72
C SER A 183 -18.85 -5.08 16.88
N GLY A 184 -18.27 -6.16 16.32
CA GLY A 184 -18.95 -7.14 15.50
C GLY A 184 -18.89 -6.85 14.00
N ARG A 185 -18.31 -5.72 13.58
CA ARG A 185 -18.19 -5.35 12.16
C ARG A 185 -17.16 -6.23 11.45
N LEU A 186 -17.43 -6.50 10.19
CA LEU A 186 -16.60 -7.33 9.31
C LEU A 186 -15.77 -6.44 8.38
N HIS A 187 -14.46 -6.64 8.40
CA HIS A 187 -13.51 -6.02 7.49
C HIS A 187 -13.04 -7.05 6.48
N VAL A 188 -13.11 -6.70 5.19
CA VAL A 188 -12.78 -7.63 4.11
C VAL A 188 -11.26 -7.86 4.04
N VAL A 189 -10.85 -9.12 4.16
CA VAL A 189 -9.46 -9.57 4.01
C VAL A 189 -9.18 -9.99 2.56
N ASP A 190 -10.07 -10.81 2.01
CA ASP A 190 -10.04 -11.25 0.62
C ASP A 190 -11.45 -11.20 0.01
N GLY A 191 -11.51 -10.92 -1.29
CA GLY A 191 -12.75 -10.85 -2.05
C GLY A 191 -13.37 -9.46 -2.10
N LEU A 192 -12.63 -8.40 -1.72
CA LEU A 192 -13.13 -7.02 -1.78
C LEU A 192 -13.62 -6.64 -3.18
N GLN A 193 -12.83 -6.96 -4.21
CA GLN A 193 -13.20 -6.66 -5.60
C GLN A 193 -14.48 -7.41 -6.00
N ARG A 194 -14.60 -8.69 -5.62
CA ARG A 194 -15.78 -9.52 -5.93
C ARG A 194 -17.04 -8.96 -5.26
N LEU A 195 -16.97 -8.62 -3.97
CA LEU A 195 -18.11 -8.00 -3.26
C LEU A 195 -18.46 -6.62 -3.82
N THR A 196 -17.45 -5.83 -4.20
CA THR A 196 -17.64 -4.51 -4.81
C THR A 196 -18.37 -4.61 -6.14
N VAL A 197 -17.97 -5.55 -7.01
CA VAL A 197 -18.63 -5.79 -8.30
C VAL A 197 -20.08 -6.25 -8.10
N ILE A 198 -20.33 -7.17 -7.16
CA ILE A 198 -21.67 -7.62 -6.82
C ILE A 198 -22.52 -6.44 -6.34
N SER A 199 -22.04 -5.65 -5.38
CA SER A 199 -22.74 -4.46 -4.86
C SER A 199 -23.03 -3.45 -5.97
N GLN A 200 -22.05 -3.15 -6.84
CA GLN A 200 -22.22 -2.21 -7.94
C GLN A 200 -23.26 -2.69 -8.96
N PHE A 201 -23.31 -3.99 -9.24
CA PHE A 201 -24.35 -4.52 -10.11
C PHE A 201 -25.75 -4.41 -9.49
N LEU A 202 -25.89 -4.76 -8.20
CA LEU A 202 -27.15 -4.60 -7.45
C LEU A 202 -27.59 -3.14 -7.34
N ASP A 203 -26.65 -2.20 -7.30
CA ASP A 203 -26.89 -0.75 -7.33
C ASP A 203 -27.12 -0.17 -8.74
N ASN A 204 -27.17 -1.01 -9.79
CA ASN A 204 -27.24 -0.60 -11.20
C ASN A 204 -26.07 0.29 -11.69
N ARG A 205 -24.93 0.26 -10.99
CA ARG A 205 -23.69 0.97 -11.36
C ARG A 205 -22.79 0.17 -12.30
N LEU A 206 -23.19 -1.04 -12.68
CA LEU A 206 -22.53 -1.90 -13.65
C LEU A 206 -23.55 -2.38 -14.70
N LYS A 207 -23.20 -2.19 -15.98
CA LYS A 207 -23.90 -2.81 -17.12
C LYS A 207 -23.09 -3.99 -17.60
N LEU A 208 -23.74 -5.12 -17.85
CA LEU A 208 -23.06 -6.34 -18.30
C LEU A 208 -22.52 -6.16 -19.72
N ARG A 209 -21.30 -6.64 -19.97
CA ARG A 209 -20.62 -6.64 -21.28
C ARG A 209 -19.71 -7.86 -21.38
N ASP A 210 -19.36 -8.27 -22.60
CA ASP A 210 -18.38 -9.33 -22.85
C ASP A 210 -18.70 -10.64 -22.08
N LEU A 211 -19.98 -11.02 -22.05
CA LEU A 211 -20.45 -12.25 -21.40
C LEU A 211 -20.04 -13.47 -22.25
N GLU A 212 -19.76 -14.63 -21.67
CA GLU A 212 -19.33 -15.80 -22.47
C GLU A 212 -20.51 -16.66 -22.94
N TYR A 213 -21.55 -16.79 -22.10
CA TYR A 213 -22.65 -17.73 -22.30
C TYR A 213 -24.01 -17.02 -22.42
N LEU A 214 -24.27 -16.01 -21.60
CA LEU A 214 -25.56 -15.33 -21.46
C LEU A 214 -25.61 -14.06 -22.30
N LYS A 215 -25.31 -14.17 -23.60
CA LYS A 215 -25.20 -13.05 -24.54
C LYS A 215 -26.47 -12.19 -24.61
N GLU A 216 -27.63 -12.79 -24.41
CA GLU A 216 -28.92 -12.11 -24.38
C GLU A 216 -29.09 -11.17 -23.16
N GLU A 217 -28.24 -11.28 -22.16
CA GLU A 217 -28.22 -10.43 -20.96
C GLU A 217 -27.20 -9.28 -21.06
N GLU A 218 -26.43 -9.18 -22.15
CA GLU A 218 -25.49 -8.07 -22.38
C GLU A 218 -26.21 -6.71 -22.47
N GLY A 219 -25.57 -5.67 -21.95
CA GLY A 219 -26.09 -4.31 -21.88
C GLY A 219 -27.09 -4.05 -20.75
N LYS A 220 -27.54 -5.10 -20.05
CA LYS A 220 -28.57 -5.01 -19.01
C LYS A 220 -28.00 -4.70 -17.62
N ILE A 221 -28.87 -4.21 -16.76
CA ILE A 221 -28.62 -3.92 -15.34
C ILE A 221 -29.47 -4.82 -14.43
N PHE A 222 -29.25 -4.76 -13.12
CA PHE A 222 -29.97 -5.60 -12.17
C PHE A 222 -31.46 -5.27 -12.12
N ARG A 223 -31.85 -3.98 -12.05
CA ARG A 223 -33.26 -3.59 -11.94
C ARG A 223 -33.52 -2.20 -12.53
N ASP A 224 -34.59 -2.08 -13.30
CA ASP A 224 -35.10 -0.86 -13.93
C ASP A 224 -36.63 -0.99 -14.00
N ASP A 225 -37.32 0.12 -14.26
CA ASP A 225 -38.76 0.12 -14.51
C ASP A 225 -39.08 -0.45 -15.90
N ASP A 226 -38.13 -0.33 -16.84
CA ASP A 226 -38.20 -0.96 -18.16
C ASP A 226 -37.66 -2.40 -18.11
N PRO A 227 -38.52 -3.42 -18.27
CA PRO A 227 -38.08 -4.82 -18.24
C PRO A 227 -37.05 -5.17 -19.32
N ALA A 228 -37.01 -4.45 -20.44
CA ALA A 228 -36.05 -4.71 -21.51
C ALA A 228 -34.61 -4.35 -21.11
N LYS A 229 -34.44 -3.45 -20.14
CA LYS A 229 -33.12 -3.06 -19.59
C LYS A 229 -32.65 -3.95 -18.45
N CYS A 230 -33.52 -4.79 -17.91
CA CYS A 230 -33.26 -5.64 -16.75
C CYS A 230 -32.86 -7.05 -17.16
N ILE A 231 -31.91 -7.64 -16.45
CA ILE A 231 -31.72 -9.08 -16.55
C ILE A 231 -32.99 -9.85 -16.18
N ASP A 232 -33.15 -11.05 -16.74
CA ASP A 232 -34.32 -11.91 -16.47
C ASP A 232 -34.54 -12.11 -14.96
N GLN A 233 -35.80 -12.05 -14.53
CA GLN A 233 -36.22 -12.26 -13.14
C GLN A 233 -35.65 -13.54 -12.51
N ARG A 234 -35.45 -14.59 -13.29
CA ARG A 234 -34.83 -15.86 -12.83
C ARG A 234 -33.40 -15.65 -12.34
N TYR A 235 -32.63 -14.80 -13.02
CA TYR A 235 -31.24 -14.50 -12.67
C TYR A 235 -31.17 -13.56 -11.46
N ARG A 236 -32.10 -12.60 -11.36
CA ARG A 236 -32.21 -11.75 -10.16
C ARG A 236 -32.44 -12.57 -8.89
N LYS A 237 -33.41 -13.49 -8.94
CA LYS A 237 -33.68 -14.42 -7.83
C LYS A 237 -32.46 -15.27 -7.51
N ARG A 238 -31.81 -15.83 -8.54
CA ARG A 238 -30.62 -16.66 -8.39
C ARG A 238 -29.49 -15.89 -7.70
N ILE A 239 -29.15 -14.70 -8.18
CA ILE A 239 -28.12 -13.84 -7.58
C ILE A 239 -28.43 -13.60 -6.10
N MET A 240 -29.63 -13.13 -5.77
CA MET A 240 -29.99 -12.77 -4.38
C MET A 240 -30.00 -13.97 -3.41
N GLN A 241 -30.25 -15.18 -3.93
CA GLN A 241 -30.30 -16.42 -3.17
C GLN A 241 -28.98 -17.18 -3.14
N THR A 242 -28.00 -16.82 -3.99
CA THR A 242 -26.68 -17.46 -4.00
C THR A 242 -26.05 -17.33 -2.62
N GLN A 243 -25.65 -18.48 -2.08
CA GLN A 243 -24.88 -18.55 -0.84
C GLN A 243 -23.40 -18.43 -1.16
N ILE A 244 -22.72 -17.56 -0.42
CA ILE A 244 -21.28 -17.36 -0.46
C ILE A 244 -20.69 -17.66 0.91
N MET A 245 -19.54 -18.32 0.92
CA MET A 245 -18.90 -18.81 2.14
C MET A 245 -17.91 -17.77 2.67
N PHE A 246 -18.03 -17.43 3.95
CA PHE A 246 -17.17 -16.48 4.65
C PHE A 246 -16.37 -17.23 5.71
N ASN A 247 -15.05 -17.04 5.71
CA ASN A 247 -14.16 -17.41 6.80
C ASN A 247 -13.89 -16.16 7.63
N ILE A 248 -14.42 -16.13 8.85
CA ILE A 248 -14.38 -14.96 9.73
C ILE A 248 -13.35 -15.21 10.82
N ILE A 249 -12.31 -14.40 10.85
CA ILE A 249 -11.28 -14.40 11.89
C ILE A 249 -11.86 -13.72 13.13
N ASP A 250 -11.85 -14.44 14.25
CA ASP A 250 -12.44 -14.01 15.51
C ASP A 250 -11.72 -12.75 16.06
N PRO A 251 -12.45 -11.78 16.66
CA PRO A 251 -11.84 -10.59 17.25
C PRO A 251 -10.81 -10.90 18.35
N GLN A 252 -10.93 -12.03 19.04
CA GLN A 252 -9.99 -12.51 20.07
C GLN A 252 -8.69 -13.07 19.51
N THR A 253 -8.64 -13.39 18.20
CA THR A 253 -7.40 -13.80 17.56
C THR A 253 -6.36 -12.69 17.72
N PRO A 254 -5.15 -12.97 18.25
CA PRO A 254 -4.10 -11.98 18.43
C PRO A 254 -3.77 -11.21 17.13
N THR A 255 -3.38 -9.95 17.25
CA THR A 255 -3.16 -9.06 16.10
C THR A 255 -2.10 -9.63 15.16
N ASP A 256 -0.95 -10.05 15.68
CA ASP A 256 0.14 -10.71 14.96
C ASP A 256 -0.30 -11.98 14.22
N VAL A 257 -1.15 -12.81 14.84
CA VAL A 257 -1.76 -13.98 14.21
C VAL A 257 -2.66 -13.56 13.03
N LYS A 258 -3.49 -12.53 13.23
CA LYS A 258 -4.31 -11.98 12.14
C LYS A 258 -3.41 -11.58 10.98
N PHE A 259 -2.35 -10.81 11.24
CA PHE A 259 -1.38 -10.37 10.23
C PHE A 259 -0.79 -11.54 9.43
N ASP A 260 -0.39 -12.62 10.09
CA ASP A 260 0.14 -13.79 9.38
C ASP A 260 -0.93 -14.49 8.53
N ILE A 261 -2.17 -14.60 9.03
CA ILE A 261 -3.32 -15.10 8.26
C ILE A 261 -3.55 -14.20 7.02
N PHE A 262 -3.52 -12.87 7.17
CA PHE A 262 -3.62 -11.92 6.06
C PHE A 262 -2.53 -12.14 5.02
N LYS A 263 -1.27 -12.26 5.45
CA LYS A 263 -0.12 -12.49 4.56
C LYS A 263 -0.29 -13.79 3.78
N ARG A 264 -0.69 -14.89 4.43
CA ARG A 264 -0.87 -16.21 3.80
C ARG A 264 -2.03 -16.25 2.80
N ILE A 265 -3.16 -15.63 3.11
CA ILE A 265 -4.32 -15.61 2.21
C ILE A 265 -4.01 -14.85 0.91
N ASN A 266 -3.23 -13.77 1.00
CA ASN A 266 -2.93 -12.89 -0.14
C ASN A 266 -1.76 -13.37 -1.01
N GLN A 267 -1.19 -14.57 -0.77
CA GLN A 267 -0.05 -15.10 -1.55
C GLN A 267 -0.38 -15.44 -3.01
N GLY A 268 -1.66 -15.67 -3.34
CA GLY A 268 -2.10 -15.99 -4.71
C GLY A 268 -2.33 -14.76 -5.62
N GLY A 269 -2.21 -13.55 -5.08
CA GLY A 269 -2.39 -12.29 -5.81
C GLY A 269 -1.29 -11.29 -5.44
N ARG A 270 -1.59 -9.99 -5.51
CA ARG A 270 -0.67 -8.97 -5.01
C ARG A 270 -0.71 -8.95 -3.47
N PRO A 271 0.36 -9.36 -2.77
CA PRO A 271 0.35 -9.39 -1.31
C PRO A 271 0.26 -7.97 -0.76
N LEU A 272 -0.58 -7.81 0.27
CA LEU A 272 -0.63 -6.57 1.05
C LEU A 272 0.67 -6.40 1.83
N ASN A 273 1.19 -5.17 1.86
CA ASN A 273 2.30 -4.82 2.75
C ASN A 273 1.80 -4.61 4.18
N ALA A 274 2.73 -4.48 5.13
CA ALA A 274 2.37 -4.33 6.54
C ALA A 274 1.45 -3.11 6.80
N GLN A 275 1.73 -1.97 6.16
CA GLN A 275 0.91 -0.77 6.32
C GLN A 275 -0.51 -0.90 5.74
N GLU A 276 -0.66 -1.59 4.61
CA GLU A 276 -1.94 -1.89 3.99
C GLU A 276 -2.80 -2.78 4.91
N ILE A 277 -2.19 -3.76 5.58
CA ILE A 277 -2.86 -4.59 6.58
C ILE A 277 -3.23 -3.75 7.82
N ARG A 278 -2.32 -2.90 8.35
CA ARG A 278 -2.62 -1.98 9.47
C ARG A 278 -3.81 -1.09 9.16
N ASN A 279 -3.87 -0.56 7.94
CA ASN A 279 -4.98 0.28 7.53
C ASN A 279 -6.30 -0.51 7.44
N CYS A 280 -6.30 -1.78 7.03
CA CYS A 280 -7.49 -2.65 7.14
C CYS A 280 -7.96 -2.85 8.57
N MET A 281 -7.02 -3.02 9.50
CA MET A 281 -7.28 -3.29 10.92
C MET A 281 -7.61 -2.01 11.72
N SER A 282 -7.32 -0.83 11.18
CA SER A 282 -7.57 0.46 11.82
C SER A 282 -9.06 0.78 11.91
N ALA A 283 -9.51 1.31 13.05
CA ALA A 283 -10.85 1.86 13.21
C ALA A 283 -11.08 3.05 12.27
N PRO A 284 -12.33 3.40 11.91
CA PRO A 284 -12.63 4.52 11.01
C PRO A 284 -11.98 5.85 11.42
N ALA A 285 -12.00 6.18 12.72
CA ALA A 285 -11.39 7.39 13.25
C ALA A 285 -9.85 7.39 13.07
N THR A 286 -9.19 6.28 13.40
CA THR A 286 -7.74 6.09 13.20
C THR A 286 -7.34 6.22 11.74
N ARG A 287 -8.09 5.57 10.82
CA ARG A 287 -7.86 5.70 9.37
C ARG A 287 -8.01 7.13 8.90
N ALA A 288 -9.06 7.82 9.35
CA ALA A 288 -9.30 9.21 9.00
C ALA A 288 -8.18 10.12 9.51
N LEU A 289 -7.71 9.91 10.75
CA LEU A 289 -6.56 10.62 11.30
C LEU A 289 -5.32 10.45 10.42
N ILE A 290 -4.85 9.20 10.24
CA ILE A 290 -3.61 8.91 9.50
C ILE A 290 -3.72 9.41 8.05
N GLY A 291 -4.85 9.12 7.38
CA GLY A 291 -5.09 9.56 6.00
C GLY A 291 -5.09 11.08 5.86
N SER A 292 -5.72 11.81 6.79
CA SER A 292 -5.78 13.28 6.75
C SER A 292 -4.41 13.93 7.00
N LEU A 293 -3.57 13.33 7.85
CA LEU A 293 -2.23 13.82 8.12
C LEU A 293 -1.27 13.51 6.96
N ALA A 294 -1.34 12.29 6.42
CA ALA A 294 -0.53 11.85 5.28
C ALA A 294 -0.83 12.57 3.96
N THR A 295 -1.90 13.38 3.93
CA THR A 295 -2.31 14.22 2.78
C THR A 295 -2.43 15.70 3.15
N SER A 296 -1.99 16.08 4.34
CA SER A 296 -2.02 17.47 4.80
C SER A 296 -1.06 18.35 4.01
N GLU A 297 -1.40 19.64 3.86
CA GLU A 297 -0.56 20.61 3.17
C GLU A 297 0.83 20.69 3.80
N GLU A 298 0.92 20.64 5.14
CA GLU A 298 2.18 20.68 5.86
C GLU A 298 3.07 19.45 5.54
N PHE A 299 2.49 18.25 5.51
CA PHE A 299 3.23 17.05 5.17
C PHE A 299 3.71 17.07 3.71
N LEU A 300 2.84 17.48 2.79
CA LEU A 300 3.18 17.59 1.37
C LEU A 300 4.27 18.62 1.14
N ALA A 301 4.24 19.75 1.84
CA ALA A 301 5.25 20.79 1.74
C ALA A 301 6.60 20.31 2.31
N ALA A 302 6.62 19.78 3.53
CA ALA A 302 7.84 19.27 4.14
C ALA A 302 8.46 18.09 3.37
N THR A 303 7.65 17.20 2.80
CA THR A 303 8.15 16.07 2.01
C THR A 303 8.27 16.37 0.51
N GLN A 304 7.97 17.58 0.06
CA GLN A 304 7.95 17.97 -1.35
C GLN A 304 7.07 17.04 -2.22
N ALA A 305 5.96 16.57 -1.64
CA ALA A 305 5.02 15.60 -2.19
C ALA A 305 5.71 14.38 -2.82
N SER A 306 6.90 14.02 -2.35
CA SER A 306 7.72 12.98 -2.99
C SER A 306 7.38 11.58 -2.50
N VAL A 307 6.66 11.43 -1.39
CA VAL A 307 6.40 10.13 -0.75
C VAL A 307 5.30 9.36 -1.47
N GLY A 308 5.54 8.08 -1.76
CA GLY A 308 4.58 7.21 -2.43
C GLY A 308 3.26 7.03 -1.67
N THR A 309 2.14 7.12 -2.39
CA THR A 309 0.79 6.99 -1.81
C THR A 309 0.14 5.64 -2.13
N VAL A 310 0.52 5.01 -3.24
CA VAL A 310 -0.11 3.78 -3.75
C VAL A 310 0.05 2.60 -2.79
N ARG A 311 1.22 2.50 -2.14
CA ARG A 311 1.54 1.48 -1.13
C ARG A 311 1.58 2.04 0.28
N MET A 312 0.92 3.17 0.50
CA MET A 312 0.75 3.81 1.81
C MET A 312 2.05 4.19 2.55
N GLN A 313 3.15 4.41 1.84
CA GLN A 313 4.40 4.82 2.48
C GLN A 313 4.22 6.16 3.23
N ASN A 314 3.40 7.07 2.69
CA ASN A 314 3.03 8.31 3.38
C ASN A 314 2.27 8.06 4.70
N GLN A 315 1.39 7.05 4.73
CA GLN A 315 0.66 6.67 5.94
C GLN A 315 1.57 5.95 6.94
N GLU A 316 2.52 5.13 6.48
CA GLU A 316 3.50 4.50 7.37
C GLU A 316 4.40 5.54 8.04
N LEU A 317 4.94 6.51 7.29
CA LEU A 317 5.71 7.63 7.87
C LEU A 317 4.90 8.39 8.92
N THR A 318 3.64 8.68 8.59
CA THR A 318 2.71 9.34 9.52
C THR A 318 2.53 8.48 10.78
N LEU A 319 2.29 7.17 10.63
CA LEU A 319 2.09 6.25 11.74
C LEU A 319 3.36 6.11 12.60
N ARG A 320 4.56 6.11 12.00
CA ARG A 320 5.84 6.15 12.74
C ARG A 320 5.90 7.36 13.67
N PHE A 321 5.61 8.56 13.17
CA PHE A 321 5.54 9.74 14.03
C PHE A 321 4.53 9.56 15.17
N LEU A 322 3.31 9.12 14.85
CA LEU A 322 2.24 8.94 15.84
C LEU A 322 2.64 7.94 16.93
N ALA A 323 3.26 6.83 16.56
CA ALA A 323 3.73 5.81 17.49
C ALA A 323 4.73 6.38 18.51
N PHE A 324 5.76 7.09 18.06
CA PHE A 324 6.73 7.72 18.96
C PHE A 324 6.12 8.84 19.82
N ARG A 325 5.16 9.61 19.28
CA ARG A 325 4.41 10.59 20.07
C ARG A 325 3.54 9.94 21.14
N LEU A 326 2.90 8.80 20.85
CA LEU A 326 2.13 8.04 21.84
C LEU A 326 3.02 7.55 22.99
N THR A 327 4.25 7.13 22.70
CA THR A 327 5.24 6.79 23.74
C THR A 327 5.57 8.01 24.61
N GLN A 328 5.76 9.20 24.03
CA GLN A 328 6.01 10.44 24.79
C GLN A 328 4.80 10.86 25.64
N LEU A 329 3.58 10.52 25.21
CA LEU A 329 2.35 10.71 26.00
C LEU A 329 2.13 9.62 27.06
N GLY A 330 2.99 8.59 27.12
CA GLY A 330 2.88 7.48 28.07
C GLY A 330 1.76 6.49 27.76
N LEU A 331 1.28 6.47 26.51
CA LEU A 331 0.16 5.61 26.07
C LEU A 331 0.62 4.34 25.34
N LEU A 332 1.88 4.31 24.89
CA LEU A 332 2.50 3.19 24.21
C LEU A 332 3.85 2.89 24.86
N GLU A 333 4.23 1.61 24.91
CA GLU A 333 5.54 1.22 25.42
C GLU A 333 6.68 1.80 24.58
N ALA A 334 7.88 1.83 25.15
CA ALA A 334 9.06 2.32 24.45
C ALA A 334 9.47 1.37 23.32
N TYR A 335 9.93 1.94 22.22
CA TYR A 335 10.38 1.18 21.06
C TYR A 335 11.48 0.16 21.42
N SER A 336 11.22 -1.12 21.11
CA SER A 336 12.08 -2.25 21.47
C SER A 336 13.06 -2.68 20.37
N GLY A 337 12.89 -2.19 19.13
CA GLY A 337 13.72 -2.57 17.97
C GLY A 337 12.97 -3.33 16.87
N ASN A 338 11.70 -3.69 17.09
CA ASN A 338 10.83 -4.28 16.08
C ASN A 338 9.81 -3.23 15.60
N MET A 339 10.07 -2.61 14.45
CA MET A 339 9.23 -1.52 13.91
C MET A 339 7.83 -2.01 13.57
N ASP A 340 7.69 -3.20 13.01
CA ASP A 340 6.38 -3.70 12.61
C ASP A 340 5.45 -3.87 13.80
N ARG A 341 5.91 -4.59 14.82
CA ARG A 341 5.15 -4.77 16.06
C ARG A 341 4.85 -3.44 16.73
N PHE A 342 5.79 -2.51 16.74
CA PHE A 342 5.60 -1.18 17.32
C PHE A 342 4.50 -0.38 16.62
N LEU A 343 4.42 -0.44 15.29
CA LEU A 343 3.36 0.23 14.52
C LEU A 343 2.01 -0.50 14.63
N ASP A 344 2.01 -1.82 14.81
CA ASP A 344 0.80 -2.61 15.08
C ASP A 344 0.21 -2.20 16.45
N ASP A 345 1.04 -2.18 17.49
CA ASP A 345 0.65 -1.75 18.85
C ASP A 345 0.20 -0.28 18.87
N ALA A 346 0.83 0.59 18.07
CA ALA A 346 0.40 1.98 17.90
C ALA A 346 -0.97 2.08 17.23
N THR A 347 -1.26 1.24 16.23
CA THR A 347 -2.57 1.18 15.57
C THR A 347 -3.66 0.79 16.56
N ASP A 348 -3.41 -0.26 17.36
CA ASP A 348 -4.34 -0.70 18.40
C ASP A 348 -4.52 0.36 19.49
N THR A 349 -3.44 1.06 19.88
CA THR A 349 -3.52 2.17 20.84
C THR A 349 -4.36 3.32 20.29
N LEU A 350 -4.19 3.72 19.02
CA LEU A 350 -4.99 4.78 18.39
C LEU A 350 -6.47 4.40 18.29
N ASN A 351 -6.78 3.15 17.94
CA ASN A 351 -8.14 2.63 17.85
C ASN A 351 -8.91 2.75 19.19
N ASN A 352 -8.20 2.61 20.31
CA ASN A 352 -8.80 2.65 21.64
C ASN A 352 -8.74 4.03 22.32
N ASN A 353 -8.06 5.02 21.72
CA ASN A 353 -7.80 6.33 22.34
C ASN A 353 -8.12 7.49 21.39
N GLU A 354 -9.34 7.56 20.85
CA GLU A 354 -9.76 8.64 19.95
C GLU A 354 -9.59 10.05 20.55
N SER A 355 -9.68 10.18 21.88
CA SER A 355 -9.53 11.47 22.57
C SER A 355 -8.17 12.14 22.36
N VAL A 356 -7.11 11.39 22.01
CA VAL A 356 -5.78 11.97 21.79
C VAL A 356 -5.50 12.36 20.34
N HIS A 357 -6.38 11.99 19.41
CA HIS A 357 -6.19 12.23 17.96
C HIS A 357 -5.98 13.72 17.65
N GLY A 358 -6.70 14.62 18.32
CA GLY A 358 -6.57 16.06 18.11
C GLY A 358 -5.20 16.62 18.54
N ILE A 359 -4.65 16.12 19.64
CA ILE A 359 -3.31 16.49 20.13
C ILE A 359 -2.25 16.00 19.14
N LEU A 360 -2.33 14.73 18.75
CA LEU A 360 -1.39 14.13 17.80
C LEU A 360 -1.41 14.83 16.44
N ALA A 361 -2.60 15.17 15.93
CA ALA A 361 -2.75 15.89 14.66
C ALA A 361 -2.12 17.29 14.70
N ARG A 362 -2.27 18.01 15.81
CA ARG A 362 -1.64 19.33 16.00
C ARG A 362 -0.12 19.20 16.05
N ASP A 363 0.39 18.27 16.85
CA ASP A 363 1.82 18.05 17.03
C ASP A 363 2.48 17.64 15.70
N PHE A 364 1.83 16.80 14.90
CA PHE A 364 2.31 16.41 13.56
C PHE A 364 2.42 17.60 12.62
N ARG A 365 1.36 18.41 12.48
CA ARG A 365 1.38 19.59 11.59
C ARG A 365 2.45 20.59 12.02
N GLN A 366 2.63 20.79 13.34
CA GLN A 366 3.71 21.63 13.86
C GLN A 366 5.09 21.09 13.46
N ALA A 367 5.33 19.79 13.67
CA ALA A 367 6.58 19.14 13.27
C ALA A 367 6.88 19.30 11.78
N MET A 368 5.86 19.14 10.91
CA MET A 368 6.02 19.30 9.47
C MET A 368 6.38 20.73 9.07
N ARG A 369 5.66 21.73 9.61
CA ARG A 369 5.99 23.17 9.38
C ARG A 369 7.38 23.52 9.85
N ASN A 370 7.78 23.00 11.01
CA ASN A 370 9.12 23.22 11.57
C ASN A 370 10.19 22.56 10.70
N GLY A 371 9.95 21.34 10.21
CA GLY A 371 10.85 20.63 9.31
C GLY A 371 11.02 21.36 7.98
N GLU A 372 9.92 21.79 7.36
CA GLU A 372 9.95 22.60 6.15
C GLU A 372 10.70 23.91 6.35
N HIS A 373 10.40 24.68 7.41
CA HIS A 373 11.07 25.96 7.66
C HIS A 373 12.57 25.79 7.88
N LEU A 374 12.98 24.84 8.73
CA LEU A 374 14.38 24.70 9.11
C LEU A 374 15.24 24.06 8.03
N PHE A 375 14.69 23.16 7.21
CA PHE A 375 15.46 22.37 6.24
C PHE A 375 15.10 22.69 4.77
N GLY A 376 14.00 23.40 4.51
CA GLY A 376 13.49 23.66 3.17
C GLY A 376 13.20 22.36 2.41
N GLN A 377 13.58 22.33 1.13
CA GLN A 377 13.42 21.15 0.26
C GLN A 377 14.21 19.90 0.72
N TYR A 378 15.14 20.06 1.65
CA TYR A 378 16.00 19.00 2.19
C TYR A 378 15.43 18.32 3.45
N ALA A 379 14.24 18.74 3.91
CA ALA A 379 13.63 18.19 5.11
C ALA A 379 13.51 16.66 5.07
N PHE A 380 13.98 16.02 6.15
CA PHE A 380 13.95 14.56 6.36
C PHE A 380 14.74 13.74 5.33
N ARG A 381 15.73 14.36 4.67
CA ARG A 381 16.59 13.70 3.68
C ARG A 381 18.00 13.56 4.22
N LYS A 382 18.65 12.47 3.83
CA LYS A 382 20.07 12.26 4.09
C LYS A 382 20.88 12.96 3.01
N CYS A 383 21.13 14.25 3.23
CA CYS A 383 21.91 15.11 2.36
C CYS A 383 23.33 15.28 2.92
N LEU A 384 24.33 15.11 2.07
CA LEU A 384 25.70 15.55 2.30
C LEU A 384 25.91 16.95 1.70
N SER A 385 27.05 17.59 1.96
CA SER A 385 27.32 18.94 1.48
C SER A 385 27.22 19.03 -0.05
N SER A 386 27.64 17.98 -0.76
CA SER A 386 27.51 17.88 -2.22
C SER A 386 26.07 17.84 -2.72
N ASP A 387 25.12 17.40 -1.90
CA ASP A 387 23.69 17.31 -2.28
C ASP A 387 22.95 18.65 -2.14
N LEU A 388 23.59 19.65 -1.52
CA LEU A 388 23.03 21.00 -1.33
C LEU A 388 23.40 21.95 -2.48
N GLU A 389 24.34 21.55 -3.33
CA GLU A 389 24.83 22.37 -4.44
C GLU A 389 23.78 22.52 -5.56
N PRO A 390 23.76 23.66 -6.28
CA PRO A 390 22.83 23.88 -7.38
C PRO A 390 22.93 22.79 -8.46
N GLY A 391 21.80 22.16 -8.79
CA GLY A 391 21.73 21.10 -9.81
C GLY A 391 21.97 19.69 -9.27
N ALA A 392 22.25 19.52 -7.96
CA ALA A 392 22.30 18.20 -7.33
C ALA A 392 20.93 17.50 -7.41
N ARG A 393 20.96 16.17 -7.59
CA ARG A 393 19.74 15.36 -7.62
C ARG A 393 19.12 15.32 -6.22
N ARG A 394 17.82 15.60 -6.15
CA ARG A 394 17.04 15.49 -4.90
C ARG A 394 17.16 14.09 -4.30
N ARG A 395 17.56 14.03 -3.03
CA ARG A 395 17.64 12.80 -2.23
C ARG A 395 16.24 12.30 -1.83
N LEU A 396 16.11 10.99 -1.63
CA LEU A 396 14.87 10.39 -1.13
C LEU A 396 14.67 10.72 0.36
N ILE A 397 13.43 10.64 0.85
CA ILE A 397 13.13 10.75 2.28
C ILE A 397 13.79 9.57 3.00
N ASN A 398 14.42 9.83 4.13
CA ASN A 398 15.00 8.80 4.97
C ASN A 398 14.10 8.54 6.18
N ASN A 399 13.70 7.28 6.39
CA ASN A 399 12.77 6.91 7.47
C ASN A 399 13.29 7.27 8.87
N SER A 400 14.60 7.11 9.14
CA SER A 400 15.20 7.44 10.43
C SER A 400 15.15 8.95 10.66
N LEU A 401 15.62 9.73 9.69
CA LEU A 401 15.62 11.20 9.76
C LEU A 401 14.21 11.76 9.83
N PHE A 402 13.26 11.23 9.06
CA PHE A 402 11.85 11.61 9.19
C PHE A 402 11.38 11.38 10.62
N THR A 403 11.56 10.17 11.15
CA THR A 403 11.07 9.78 12.47
C THR A 403 11.70 10.64 13.56
N THR A 404 13.03 10.79 13.57
CA THR A 404 13.76 11.44 14.67
C THR A 404 13.54 12.95 14.67
N TRP A 405 13.62 13.59 13.51
CA TRP A 405 13.41 15.03 13.41
C TRP A 405 11.95 15.40 13.58
N SER A 406 10.99 14.70 12.95
CA SER A 406 9.57 15.08 13.11
C SER A 406 9.12 15.00 14.57
N VAL A 407 9.46 13.92 15.28
CA VAL A 407 9.10 13.76 16.70
C VAL A 407 9.80 14.81 17.56
N THR A 408 11.09 15.10 17.31
CA THR A 408 11.83 16.14 18.07
C THR A 408 11.26 17.54 17.83
N LEU A 409 10.95 17.87 16.57
CA LEU A 409 10.41 19.17 16.19
C LEU A 409 8.96 19.38 16.64
N ALA A 410 8.22 18.31 16.96
CA ALA A 410 6.89 18.42 17.55
C ALA A 410 6.93 19.09 18.94
N ASP A 411 8.01 18.92 19.70
CA ASP A 411 8.17 19.52 21.03
C ASP A 411 8.57 21.01 20.98
N ILE A 412 8.85 21.54 19.78
CA ILE A 412 9.31 22.92 19.59
C ILE A 412 8.18 23.77 19.02
N PRO A 413 7.73 24.84 19.72
CA PRO A 413 6.74 25.77 19.17
C PRO A 413 7.22 26.41 17.87
N ASP A 414 6.30 26.56 16.91
CA ASP A 414 6.56 27.19 15.60
C ASP A 414 7.16 28.61 15.69
N ALA A 415 6.78 29.37 16.71
CA ALA A 415 7.33 30.69 16.97
C ALA A 415 8.84 30.69 17.28
N ARG A 416 9.41 29.58 17.77
CA ARG A 416 10.85 29.46 18.02
C ARG A 416 11.63 29.09 16.76
N THR A 417 11.12 28.13 15.99
CA THR A 417 11.76 27.72 14.73
C THR A 417 11.77 28.87 13.71
N ARG A 418 10.70 29.68 13.66
CA ARG A 418 10.60 30.87 12.80
C ARG A 418 11.59 32.00 13.13
N GLN A 419 12.24 31.97 14.30
CA GLN A 419 13.32 32.91 14.61
C GLN A 419 14.64 32.53 13.92
N GLN A 420 14.75 31.28 13.44
CA GLN A 420 15.88 30.82 12.65
C GLN A 420 15.67 31.16 11.17
N ALA A 421 16.76 31.34 10.45
CA ALA A 421 16.71 31.52 9.00
C ALA A 421 16.16 30.26 8.32
N GLU A 422 15.37 30.44 7.26
CA GLU A 422 14.83 29.35 6.46
C GLU A 422 15.96 28.49 5.88
N GLY A 423 15.83 27.16 5.96
CA GLY A 423 16.83 26.22 5.46
C GLY A 423 18.13 26.17 6.26
N SER A 424 18.26 26.91 7.37
CA SER A 424 19.50 27.00 8.17
C SER A 424 20.02 25.65 8.67
N PHE A 425 19.15 24.66 8.88
CA PHE A 425 19.55 23.34 9.37
C PHE A 425 20.06 22.41 8.27
N ALA A 426 19.77 22.68 6.99
CA ALA A 426 20.19 21.79 5.91
C ALA A 426 21.72 21.65 5.86
N THR A 427 22.45 22.77 5.87
CA THR A 427 23.91 22.79 5.90
C THR A 427 24.46 22.23 7.20
N LEU A 428 23.90 22.64 8.35
CA LEU A 428 24.36 22.18 9.67
C LEU A 428 24.29 20.66 9.83
N VAL A 429 23.20 20.04 9.38
CA VAL A 429 23.03 18.59 9.47
C VAL A 429 23.84 17.85 8.43
N ALA A 430 24.04 18.41 7.23
CA ALA A 430 24.93 17.83 6.23
C ALA A 430 26.39 17.77 6.71
N GLU A 431 26.90 18.86 7.28
CA GLU A 431 28.23 18.91 7.91
C GLU A 431 28.34 17.91 9.06
N GLU A 432 27.28 17.75 9.86
CA GLU A 432 27.27 16.75 10.94
C GLU A 432 27.34 15.33 10.44
N LEU A 433 26.60 15.00 9.37
CA LEU A 433 26.64 13.68 8.75
C LEU A 433 28.03 13.36 8.18
N GLU A 434 28.74 14.36 7.67
CA GLU A 434 30.12 14.19 7.19
C GLU A 434 31.13 14.05 8.33
N ARG A 435 30.90 14.75 9.44
CA ARG A 435 31.80 14.76 10.60
C ARG A 435 31.61 13.54 11.52
N ASP A 436 30.37 13.17 11.80
CA ASP A 436 30.00 12.08 12.69
C ASP A 436 29.58 10.85 11.88
N LEU A 437 30.57 9.99 11.60
CA LEU A 437 30.36 8.73 10.89
C LEU A 437 29.40 7.78 11.63
N ALA A 438 29.28 7.87 12.96
CA ALA A 438 28.32 7.05 13.71
C ALA A 438 26.89 7.55 13.48
N TYR A 439 26.70 8.86 13.35
CA TYR A 439 25.39 9.43 12.99
C TYR A 439 25.02 9.05 11.57
N LEU A 440 25.94 9.21 10.61
CA LEU A 440 25.73 8.81 9.22
C LEU A 440 25.36 7.34 9.09
N ASP A 441 26.06 6.45 9.79
CA ASP A 441 25.76 5.02 9.79
C ASP A 441 24.38 4.74 10.39
N SER A 442 24.04 5.39 11.51
CA SER A 442 22.75 5.21 12.19
C SER A 442 21.53 5.57 11.33
N VAL A 443 21.69 6.46 10.36
CA VAL A 443 20.64 6.87 9.41
C VAL A 443 20.81 6.22 8.03
N THR A 444 21.83 5.38 7.82
CA THR A 444 22.09 4.74 6.52
C THR A 444 21.69 3.28 6.49
N SER A 445 22.10 2.50 7.51
CA SER A 445 21.81 1.06 7.57
C SER A 445 21.20 0.70 8.91
N GLY A 446 20.37 -0.34 8.96
CA GLY A 446 19.69 -0.77 10.19
C GLY A 446 18.92 0.38 10.86
N THR A 447 18.26 1.23 10.08
CA THR A 447 17.61 2.47 10.56
C THR A 447 16.46 2.24 11.54
N ASN A 448 15.95 1.01 11.61
CA ASN A 448 14.98 0.56 12.60
C ASN A 448 15.65 -0.03 13.86
N ASP A 449 16.96 -0.24 13.92
CA ASP A 449 17.62 -0.73 15.13
C ASP A 449 17.43 0.28 16.28
N ARG A 450 17.12 -0.25 17.47
CA ARG A 450 16.81 0.58 18.63
C ARG A 450 17.97 1.50 19.03
N ARG A 451 19.21 1.01 19.00
CA ARG A 451 20.38 1.79 19.42
C ARG A 451 20.69 2.88 18.41
N ARG A 452 20.66 2.55 17.12
CA ARG A 452 20.86 3.50 16.02
C ARG A 452 19.81 4.61 16.04
N LEU A 453 18.53 4.25 16.17
CA LEU A 453 17.44 5.23 16.23
C LEU A 453 17.55 6.10 17.49
N SER A 454 17.91 5.52 18.64
CA SER A 454 18.16 6.29 19.88
C SER A 454 19.31 7.28 19.72
N TYR A 455 20.37 6.92 18.99
CA TYR A 455 21.48 7.82 18.67
C TYR A 455 21.04 8.95 17.74
N ALA A 456 20.30 8.64 16.67
CA ALA A 456 19.77 9.67 15.79
C ALA A 456 18.83 10.65 16.53
N PHE A 457 18.04 10.16 17.50
CA PHE A 457 17.25 11.01 18.40
C PHE A 457 18.10 11.92 19.28
N SER A 458 19.20 11.42 19.86
CA SER A 458 20.06 12.25 20.70
C SER A 458 20.73 13.36 19.91
N VAL A 459 21.15 13.09 18.66
CA VAL A 459 21.69 14.10 17.76
C VAL A 459 20.64 15.16 17.42
N ALA A 460 19.44 14.75 16.99
CA ALA A 460 18.37 15.71 16.65
C ALA A 460 18.02 16.64 17.82
N ARG A 461 17.91 16.10 19.05
CA ARG A 461 17.65 16.89 20.26
C ARG A 461 18.78 17.86 20.56
N ARG A 462 20.04 17.40 20.53
CA ARG A 462 21.21 18.26 20.75
C ARG A 462 21.23 19.44 19.78
N PHE A 463 20.98 19.20 18.50
CA PHE A 463 20.95 20.28 17.50
C PHE A 463 19.87 21.31 17.81
N CYS A 464 18.67 20.86 18.18
CA CYS A 464 17.60 21.75 18.57
C CYS A 464 17.95 22.58 19.82
N GLU A 465 18.56 21.97 20.84
CA GLU A 465 19.01 22.66 22.06
C GLU A 465 20.10 23.71 21.79
N GLU A 466 21.03 23.41 20.87
CA GLU A 466 22.14 24.30 20.54
C GLU A 466 21.71 25.48 19.66
N HIS A 467 20.80 25.25 18.70
CA HIS A 467 20.53 26.19 17.59
C HIS A 467 19.13 26.80 17.63
N VAL A 468 18.13 26.19 18.29
CA VAL A 468 16.77 26.75 18.43
C VAL A 468 16.57 27.24 19.85
N ARG A 469 16.89 28.52 20.09
CA ARG A 469 16.77 29.16 21.40
C ARG A 469 15.32 29.56 21.72
#